data_AF-A0A4R0FMW1-F1
#
_entry.id   AF-A0A4R0FMW1-F1
#
_cell.length_a   1.000
_cell.length_b   1.000
_cell.length_c   1.000
_cell.angle_alpha   90.00
_cell.angle_beta   90.00
_cell.angle_gamma   90.00
#
_symmetry.space_group_name_H-M   'P 1'
#
loop_
_entity.id
_entity.type
_entity.pdbx_description
1 polymer ?
#
loop_
_entity_poly.entity_id
_entity_poly.type
_entity_poly.pdbx_seq_one_letter_code
_entity_poly.pdbx_strand_id
1 'polypeptide(L)'
;MNVLEKVHLAKELQGLIHGLDQRSLSFYEIAKSKCRLKEIFLRCDEPIFKKQILNFKSYMHPEHAADEFAQHSLYRQTFRGVFKQDLALEQALEQHPEMGWAILHRANLGFQIWYIPAPHRTALISDWDGLEQNYAWMLEQQEIYAALKTDAELNQLSVETAKNFKTSKKSSVSFASSRKDDSIMAPNTANSPFSFEPLALQQNSASSPPPMQPLESDSASLANHTLELNPKEDDAAHSLFSTKVATATTPLNSNHLLPQVVELGQWKCRLTALEFPQAQELALCSLTLENVPEIIPLLEIVISAAQLQQYANQPVYLAEQINAQGRFVKYIVILGAEDQLHAIRLGNIVSQHYAYELVALKLLPNEQSLKQCKNAEQFFELYSEQAELVWNTETYQPFIPAQCIQKHKLIAFEETSASYTTAIILLKERQKIRVIHGQARLQLSHEEMAYPYILLDRNQGVSWQLIQRIIQTLPQPISASKLHDAIQIHISS
;
A
#
# COMPACT_ATOMS: atom_id res chain seq x y z
N MET A 1 -12.69 -14.84 -20.00
CA MET A 1 -13.32 -15.90 -19.17
C MET A 1 -14.23 -16.80 -20.00
N ASN A 2 -14.00 -18.11 -19.98
CA ASN A 2 -14.75 -19.14 -20.72
C ASN A 2 -16.17 -19.33 -20.12
N VAL A 3 -17.14 -19.82 -20.92
CA VAL A 3 -18.54 -20.06 -20.51
C VAL A 3 -18.62 -21.04 -19.33
N LEU A 4 -17.76 -22.06 -19.30
CA LEU A 4 -17.68 -23.02 -18.19
C LEU A 4 -17.18 -22.38 -16.88
N GLU A 5 -16.21 -21.46 -16.98
CA GLU A 5 -15.71 -20.71 -15.83
C GLU A 5 -16.78 -19.75 -15.29
N LYS A 6 -17.57 -19.13 -16.17
CA LYS A 6 -18.72 -18.29 -15.77
C LYS A 6 -19.77 -19.07 -14.99
N VAL A 7 -20.10 -20.27 -15.42
CA VAL A 7 -21.08 -21.13 -14.73
C VAL A 7 -20.54 -21.58 -13.38
N HIS A 8 -19.24 -21.88 -13.28
CA HIS A 8 -18.60 -22.23 -12.01
C HIS A 8 -18.56 -21.04 -11.04
N LEU A 9 -18.19 -19.85 -11.53
CA LEU A 9 -18.17 -18.62 -10.73
C LEU A 9 -19.56 -18.23 -10.23
N ALA A 10 -20.59 -18.39 -11.08
CA ALA A 10 -21.97 -18.11 -10.71
C ALA A 10 -22.47 -19.04 -9.60
N LYS A 11 -22.14 -20.34 -9.68
CA LYS A 11 -22.44 -21.30 -8.61
C LYS A 11 -21.68 -21.00 -7.31
N GLU A 12 -20.41 -20.61 -7.42
CA GLU A 12 -19.58 -20.21 -6.28
C GLU A 12 -20.16 -18.96 -5.59
N LEU A 13 -20.54 -17.93 -6.36
CA LEU A 13 -21.21 -16.72 -5.86
C LEU A 13 -22.52 -17.04 -5.15
N GLN A 14 -23.35 -17.92 -5.73
CA GLN A 14 -24.62 -18.31 -5.13
C GLN A 14 -24.42 -19.05 -3.80
N GLY A 15 -23.39 -19.91 -3.71
CA GLY A 15 -23.01 -20.59 -2.46
C GLY A 15 -22.46 -19.63 -1.40
N LEU A 16 -21.63 -18.66 -1.79
CA LEU A 16 -21.07 -17.65 -0.88
C LEU A 16 -22.15 -16.71 -0.33
N ILE A 17 -23.09 -16.28 -1.18
CA ILE A 17 -24.23 -15.43 -0.76
C ILE A 17 -25.16 -16.21 0.16
N HIS A 18 -25.52 -17.44 -0.20
CA HIS A 18 -26.39 -18.28 0.62
C HIS A 18 -25.79 -18.59 1.99
N GLY A 19 -24.47 -18.85 2.05
CA GLY A 19 -23.75 -19.04 3.31
C GLY A 19 -23.68 -17.79 4.17
N LEU A 20 -23.60 -16.60 3.56
CA LEU A 20 -23.59 -15.33 4.31
C LEU A 20 -24.98 -14.91 4.81
N ASP A 21 -26.06 -15.30 4.12
CA ASP A 21 -27.44 -15.04 4.54
C ASP A 21 -27.90 -15.97 5.67
N GLN A 22 -27.45 -17.23 5.67
CA GLN A 22 -27.65 -18.12 6.81
C GLN A 22 -26.64 -17.78 7.91
N ARG A 23 -27.09 -17.10 8.97
CA ARG A 23 -26.28 -16.66 10.13
C ARG A 23 -25.66 -17.81 10.98
N SER A 24 -25.41 -18.97 10.39
CA SER A 24 -24.80 -20.15 11.01
C SER A 24 -23.29 -20.26 10.77
N LEU A 25 -22.69 -19.39 9.94
CA LEU A 25 -21.24 -19.39 9.71
C LEU A 25 -20.48 -18.72 10.86
N SER A 26 -19.32 -19.26 11.18
CA SER A 26 -18.40 -18.64 12.15
C SER A 26 -17.87 -17.30 11.63
N PHE A 27 -17.43 -16.42 12.52
CA PHE A 27 -16.86 -15.12 12.14
C PHE A 27 -15.66 -15.24 11.18
N TYR A 28 -14.87 -16.32 11.31
CA TYR A 28 -13.77 -16.65 10.40
C TYR A 28 -14.27 -17.01 9.00
N GLU A 29 -15.31 -17.84 8.90
CA GLU A 29 -15.90 -18.23 7.62
C GLU A 29 -16.62 -17.06 6.93
N ILE A 30 -17.26 -16.18 7.71
CA ILE A 30 -17.85 -14.94 7.19
C ILE A 30 -16.75 -14.03 6.61
N ALA A 31 -15.63 -13.86 7.33
CA ALA A 31 -14.52 -13.04 6.86
C ALA A 31 -13.88 -13.64 5.59
N LYS A 32 -13.69 -14.96 5.55
CA LYS A 32 -13.18 -15.70 4.39
C LYS A 32 -14.11 -15.57 3.19
N SER A 33 -15.41 -15.76 3.37
CA SER A 33 -16.42 -15.62 2.30
C SER A 33 -16.48 -14.19 1.76
N LYS A 34 -16.39 -13.18 2.63
CA LYS A 34 -16.31 -11.77 2.22
C LYS A 34 -15.02 -11.43 1.49
N CYS A 35 -13.88 -11.98 1.91
CA CYS A 35 -12.60 -11.79 1.23
C CYS A 35 -12.63 -12.42 -0.16
N ARG A 36 -13.19 -13.63 -0.28
CA ARG A 36 -13.35 -14.34 -1.55
C ARG A 36 -14.29 -13.62 -2.52
N LEU A 37 -15.37 -13.03 -2.03
CA LEU A 37 -16.24 -12.16 -2.82
C LEU A 37 -15.47 -10.97 -3.40
N LYS A 38 -14.65 -10.30 -2.58
CA LYS A 38 -13.81 -9.18 -3.04
C LYS A 38 -12.80 -9.59 -4.11
N GLU A 39 -12.17 -10.76 -3.98
CA GLU A 39 -11.26 -11.31 -5.00
C GLU A 39 -11.99 -11.60 -6.32
N ILE A 40 -13.21 -12.15 -6.25
CA ILE A 40 -14.05 -12.39 -7.43
C ILE A 40 -14.37 -11.05 -8.12
N PHE A 41 -14.74 -10.02 -7.36
CA PHE A 41 -14.96 -8.67 -7.91
C PHE A 41 -13.71 -8.08 -8.55
N LEU A 42 -12.54 -8.23 -7.93
CA LEU A 42 -11.26 -7.75 -8.47
C LEU A 42 -10.82 -8.49 -9.74
N ARG A 43 -11.13 -9.79 -9.83
CA ARG A 43 -10.91 -10.59 -11.06
C ARG A 43 -11.88 -10.21 -12.18
N CYS A 44 -13.00 -9.60 -11.82
CA CYS A 44 -13.93 -8.98 -12.74
C CYS A 44 -13.59 -7.50 -13.02
N ASP A 45 -12.36 -7.01 -12.78
CA ASP A 45 -11.91 -5.63 -13.10
C ASP A 45 -11.01 -5.56 -14.37
N GLU A 46 -11.06 -6.55 -15.26
CA GLU A 46 -10.44 -6.47 -16.60
C GLU A 46 -10.99 -5.25 -17.40
N PRO A 47 -10.25 -4.65 -18.35
CA PRO A 47 -10.74 -3.54 -19.18
C PRO A 47 -12.04 -3.86 -19.95
N ILE A 48 -12.29 -5.14 -20.23
CA ILE A 48 -13.58 -5.63 -20.76
C ILE A 48 -14.71 -5.42 -19.76
N PHE A 49 -14.45 -5.64 -18.47
CA PHE A 49 -15.40 -5.39 -17.41
C PHE A 49 -15.55 -3.90 -17.11
N LYS A 50 -14.52 -3.05 -17.19
CA LYS A 50 -14.71 -1.58 -17.11
C LYS A 50 -15.65 -1.07 -18.21
N LYS A 51 -15.52 -1.60 -19.44
CA LYS A 51 -16.45 -1.33 -20.53
C LYS A 51 -17.87 -1.85 -20.24
N GLN A 52 -17.99 -3.06 -19.68
CA GLN A 52 -19.29 -3.62 -19.29
C GLN A 52 -19.90 -2.88 -18.09
N ILE A 53 -19.09 -2.39 -17.15
CA ILE A 53 -19.49 -1.59 -15.98
C ILE A 53 -19.93 -0.21 -16.43
N LEU A 54 -19.21 0.45 -17.35
CA LEU A 54 -19.63 1.73 -17.90
C LEU A 54 -20.95 1.57 -18.69
N ASN A 55 -21.08 0.53 -19.52
CA ASN A 55 -22.33 0.24 -20.22
C ASN A 55 -23.48 -0.06 -19.25
N PHE A 56 -23.21 -0.83 -18.18
CA PHE A 56 -24.18 -1.15 -17.14
C PHE A 56 -24.59 0.09 -16.33
N LYS A 57 -23.62 0.91 -15.89
CA LYS A 57 -23.86 2.19 -15.20
C LYS A 57 -24.63 3.16 -16.09
N SER A 58 -24.28 3.23 -17.37
CA SER A 58 -24.98 4.06 -18.37
C SER A 58 -26.42 3.60 -18.57
N TYR A 59 -26.71 2.31 -18.43
CA TYR A 59 -28.08 1.78 -18.49
C TYR A 59 -28.88 2.04 -17.21
N MET A 60 -28.28 1.86 -16.03
CA MET A 60 -28.96 2.00 -14.74
C MET A 60 -29.16 3.48 -14.35
N HIS A 61 -28.10 4.29 -14.48
CA HIS A 61 -28.05 5.69 -14.05
C HIS A 61 -27.27 6.54 -15.09
N PRO A 62 -27.84 6.79 -16.28
CA PRO A 62 -27.15 7.39 -17.42
C PRO A 62 -26.51 8.75 -17.13
N GLU A 63 -27.19 9.60 -16.36
CA GLU A 63 -26.71 10.96 -16.06
C GLU A 63 -25.50 10.95 -15.13
N HIS A 64 -25.56 10.12 -14.09
CA HIS A 64 -24.46 9.93 -13.16
C HIS A 64 -23.26 9.27 -13.85
N ALA A 65 -23.51 8.30 -14.73
CA ALA A 65 -22.46 7.64 -15.50
C ALA A 65 -21.75 8.62 -16.46
N ALA A 66 -22.51 9.48 -17.14
CA ALA A 66 -21.97 10.50 -18.03
C ALA A 66 -21.19 11.60 -17.28
N ASP A 67 -21.67 12.02 -16.11
CA ASP A 67 -20.97 13.02 -15.29
C ASP A 67 -19.70 12.44 -14.67
N GLU A 68 -19.75 11.23 -14.12
CA GLU A 68 -18.58 10.49 -13.61
C GLU A 68 -17.54 10.29 -14.74
N PHE A 69 -18.00 9.93 -15.95
CA PHE A 69 -17.15 9.79 -17.12
C PHE A 69 -16.44 11.11 -17.47
N ALA A 70 -17.17 12.23 -17.50
CA ALA A 70 -16.62 13.53 -17.81
C ALA A 70 -15.67 14.06 -16.73
N GLN A 71 -15.85 13.69 -15.46
CA GLN A 71 -14.95 14.01 -14.34
C GLN A 71 -13.55 13.40 -14.49
N HIS A 72 -13.44 12.26 -15.17
CA HIS A 72 -12.17 11.60 -15.44
C HIS A 72 -11.54 12.00 -16.78
N SER A 73 -12.12 12.97 -17.48
CA SER A 73 -11.61 13.47 -18.77
C SER A 73 -10.53 14.54 -18.58
N LEU A 74 -9.70 14.76 -19.61
CA LEU A 74 -8.66 15.80 -19.62
C LEU A 74 -9.22 17.23 -19.78
N TYR A 75 -10.53 17.34 -20.04
CA TYR A 75 -11.25 18.57 -20.40
C TYR A 75 -12.36 18.87 -19.38
N ARG A 76 -12.16 18.50 -18.11
CA ARG A 76 -13.20 18.62 -17.08
C ARG A 76 -13.55 20.08 -16.78
N GLN A 77 -12.59 21.00 -16.85
CA GLN A 77 -12.85 22.43 -16.63
C GLN A 77 -13.62 23.09 -17.78
N THR A 78 -13.58 22.51 -18.98
CA THR A 78 -14.37 22.97 -20.15
C THR A 78 -15.70 22.22 -20.30
N PHE A 79 -15.96 21.21 -19.47
CA PHE A 79 -17.22 20.50 -19.42
C PHE A 79 -18.33 21.35 -18.77
N ARG A 80 -19.53 21.36 -19.36
CA ARG A 80 -20.69 22.16 -18.92
C ARG A 80 -21.82 21.36 -18.29
N GLY A 81 -21.72 20.03 -18.30
CA GLY A 81 -22.67 19.15 -17.62
C GLY A 81 -23.40 18.18 -18.55
N VAL A 82 -24.26 17.38 -17.94
CA VAL A 82 -25.13 16.39 -18.59
C VAL A 82 -26.57 16.90 -18.55
N PHE A 83 -27.27 16.84 -19.68
CA PHE A 83 -28.61 17.39 -19.84
C PHE A 83 -29.58 16.39 -20.49
N LYS A 84 -30.88 16.55 -20.23
CA LYS A 84 -31.96 15.81 -20.93
C LYS A 84 -32.63 16.60 -22.04
N GLN A 85 -32.50 17.93 -22.00
CA GLN A 85 -33.21 18.87 -22.88
C GLN A 85 -32.21 19.73 -23.63
N ASP A 86 -32.38 19.80 -24.94
CA ASP A 86 -31.50 20.51 -25.87
C ASP A 86 -31.40 22.00 -25.49
N LEU A 87 -32.54 22.62 -25.14
CA LEU A 87 -32.58 24.05 -24.76
C LEU A 87 -31.73 24.36 -23.52
N ALA A 88 -31.73 23.48 -22.52
CA ALA A 88 -30.95 23.68 -21.30
C ALA A 88 -29.45 23.52 -21.56
N LEU A 89 -29.09 22.58 -22.44
CA LEU A 89 -27.72 22.37 -22.88
C LEU A 89 -27.22 23.55 -23.69
N GLU A 90 -28.00 24.01 -24.66
CA GLU A 90 -27.68 25.16 -25.52
C GLU A 90 -27.44 26.40 -24.68
N GLN A 91 -28.32 26.71 -23.72
CA GLN A 91 -28.14 27.81 -22.77
C GLN A 91 -26.84 27.69 -21.95
N ALA A 92 -26.48 26.48 -21.53
CA ALA A 92 -25.25 26.25 -20.77
C ALA A 92 -23.98 26.45 -21.62
N LEU A 93 -24.04 26.14 -22.92
CA LEU A 93 -22.95 26.41 -23.86
C LEU A 93 -22.90 27.90 -24.26
N GLU A 94 -24.03 28.57 -24.42
CA GLU A 94 -24.12 30.00 -24.72
C GLU A 94 -23.54 30.88 -23.60
N GLN A 95 -23.63 30.45 -22.34
CA GLN A 95 -22.98 31.13 -21.21
C GLN A 95 -21.45 31.12 -21.32
N HIS A 96 -20.88 30.21 -22.12
CA HIS A 96 -19.45 30.05 -22.32
C HIS A 96 -19.12 29.89 -23.81
N PRO A 97 -19.33 30.95 -24.63
CA PRO A 97 -19.23 30.86 -26.08
C PRO A 97 -17.79 30.68 -26.58
N GLU A 98 -16.80 30.89 -25.71
CA GLU A 98 -15.37 30.81 -26.04
C GLU A 98 -14.90 29.37 -26.25
N MET A 99 -15.26 28.47 -25.34
CA MET A 99 -14.89 27.06 -25.37
C MET A 99 -15.75 26.28 -24.37
N GLY A 100 -16.20 25.09 -24.77
CA GLY A 100 -16.98 24.23 -23.91
C GLY A 100 -17.53 23.01 -24.62
N TRP A 101 -17.83 21.98 -23.84
CA TRP A 101 -18.52 20.81 -24.33
C TRP A 101 -19.53 20.30 -23.29
N ALA A 102 -20.57 19.63 -23.75
CA ALA A 102 -21.66 19.13 -22.91
C ALA A 102 -22.18 17.79 -23.44
N ILE A 103 -22.84 17.02 -22.58
CA ILE A 103 -23.46 15.73 -22.95
C ILE A 103 -24.98 15.87 -22.88
N LEU A 104 -25.66 15.47 -23.94
CA LEU A 104 -27.10 15.28 -23.99
C LEU A 104 -27.41 13.79 -23.87
N HIS A 105 -28.32 13.41 -22.98
CA HIS A 105 -28.79 12.04 -22.84
C HIS A 105 -30.28 11.91 -23.12
N ARG A 106 -30.64 10.95 -23.98
CA ARG A 106 -32.03 10.55 -24.24
C ARG A 106 -32.16 9.04 -24.11
N ALA A 107 -33.11 8.59 -23.28
CA ALA A 107 -33.28 7.18 -22.93
C ALA A 107 -33.43 6.23 -24.15
N ASN A 108 -33.96 6.71 -25.27
CA ASN A 108 -34.19 5.91 -26.48
C ASN A 108 -33.05 5.99 -27.51
N LEU A 109 -32.17 6.99 -27.41
CA LEU A 109 -31.15 7.28 -28.42
C LEU A 109 -29.72 7.17 -27.87
N GLY A 110 -29.55 7.14 -26.53
CA GLY A 110 -28.25 7.09 -25.90
C GLY A 110 -27.72 8.48 -25.58
N PHE A 111 -26.43 8.70 -25.85
CA PHE A 111 -25.73 9.96 -25.55
C PHE A 111 -25.40 10.70 -26.84
N GLN A 112 -25.19 12.00 -26.71
CA GLN A 112 -24.73 12.88 -27.77
C GLN A 112 -23.83 13.96 -27.15
N ILE A 113 -22.71 14.27 -27.78
CA ILE A 113 -21.77 15.29 -27.31
C ILE A 113 -21.90 16.54 -28.19
N TRP A 114 -22.01 17.69 -27.53
CA TRP A 114 -21.98 19.01 -28.16
C TRP A 114 -20.66 19.69 -27.82
N TYR A 115 -19.95 20.16 -28.82
CA TYR A 115 -18.57 20.66 -28.73
C TYR A 115 -18.45 22.01 -29.44
N ILE A 116 -17.96 23.05 -28.77
CA ILE A 116 -17.74 24.36 -29.39
C ILE A 116 -16.39 24.35 -30.15
N PRO A 117 -16.39 24.42 -31.50
CA PRO A 117 -15.16 24.30 -32.29
C PRO A 117 -14.38 25.61 -32.44
N ALA A 118 -14.97 26.75 -32.08
CA ALA A 118 -14.31 28.05 -32.08
C ALA A 118 -15.15 29.06 -31.27
N PRO A 119 -14.54 30.13 -30.74
CA PRO A 119 -15.26 31.18 -30.03
C PRO A 119 -16.44 31.74 -30.83
N HIS A 120 -17.60 31.83 -30.18
CA HIS A 120 -18.86 32.33 -30.73
C HIS A 120 -19.41 31.56 -31.94
N ARG A 121 -18.94 30.32 -32.17
CA ARG A 121 -19.44 29.44 -33.22
C ARG A 121 -20.43 28.44 -32.64
N THR A 122 -21.44 28.08 -33.44
CA THR A 122 -22.39 27.02 -33.10
C THR A 122 -21.65 25.71 -32.80
N ALA A 123 -22.08 25.01 -31.75
CA ALA A 123 -21.50 23.74 -31.35
C ALA A 123 -21.64 22.68 -32.46
N LEU A 124 -20.58 21.90 -32.68
CA LEU A 124 -20.64 20.64 -33.42
C LEU A 124 -21.33 19.60 -32.55
N ILE A 125 -22.11 18.74 -33.18
CA ILE A 125 -22.96 17.77 -32.51
C ILE A 125 -22.58 16.38 -33.03
N SER A 126 -22.29 15.45 -32.11
CA SER A 126 -22.03 14.04 -32.46
C SER A 126 -23.31 13.33 -32.90
N ASP A 127 -23.17 12.15 -33.50
CA ASP A 127 -24.29 11.23 -33.63
C ASP A 127 -24.73 10.69 -32.25
N TRP A 128 -25.88 10.01 -32.23
CA TRP A 128 -26.41 9.33 -31.05
C TRP A 128 -25.75 7.95 -30.90
N ASP A 129 -24.98 7.76 -29.82
CA ASP A 129 -24.25 6.50 -29.56
C ASP A 129 -23.86 6.40 -28.06
N GLY A 130 -23.02 5.43 -27.72
CA GLY A 130 -22.40 5.28 -26.41
C GLY A 130 -21.43 6.42 -26.05
N LEU A 131 -21.22 6.61 -24.75
CA LEU A 131 -20.32 7.65 -24.22
C LEU A 131 -18.90 7.54 -24.76
N GLU A 132 -18.35 6.33 -24.88
CA GLU A 132 -16.99 6.12 -25.37
C GLU A 132 -16.83 6.54 -26.84
N GLN A 133 -17.78 6.16 -27.69
CA GLN A 133 -17.77 6.44 -29.12
C GLN A 133 -17.89 7.94 -29.38
N ASN A 134 -18.83 8.60 -28.70
CA ASN A 134 -19.02 10.04 -28.86
C ASN A 134 -17.86 10.85 -28.29
N TYR A 135 -17.24 10.37 -27.19
CA TYR A 135 -16.06 11.02 -26.65
C TYR A 135 -14.85 10.87 -27.58
N ALA A 136 -14.66 9.70 -28.20
CA ALA A 136 -13.63 9.52 -29.22
C ALA A 136 -13.84 10.48 -30.41
N TRP A 137 -15.07 10.63 -30.89
CA TRP A 137 -15.41 11.62 -31.91
C TRP A 137 -15.04 13.05 -31.49
N MET A 138 -15.32 13.42 -30.23
CA MET A 138 -14.96 14.74 -29.71
C MET A 138 -13.44 14.96 -29.72
N LEU A 139 -12.65 13.94 -29.38
CA LEU A 139 -11.19 14.01 -29.45
C LEU A 139 -10.70 14.22 -30.89
N GLU A 140 -11.31 13.57 -31.87
CA GLU A 140 -11.01 13.81 -33.30
C GLU A 140 -11.32 15.26 -33.71
N GLN A 141 -12.46 15.82 -33.29
CA GLN A 141 -12.78 17.23 -33.55
C GLN A 141 -11.81 18.18 -32.83
N GLN A 142 -11.35 17.80 -31.64
CA GLN A 142 -10.36 18.57 -30.89
C GLN A 142 -8.99 18.58 -31.58
N GLU A 143 -8.58 17.50 -32.23
CA GLU A 143 -7.34 17.49 -33.04
C GLU A 143 -7.42 18.43 -34.24
N ILE A 144 -8.61 18.60 -34.83
CA ILE A 144 -8.83 19.45 -36.01
C ILE A 144 -8.92 20.94 -35.64
N TYR A 145 -9.69 21.26 -34.60
CA TYR A 145 -10.03 22.65 -34.28
C TYR A 145 -9.25 23.22 -33.08
N ALA A 146 -8.65 22.36 -32.25
CA ALA A 146 -7.90 22.75 -31.05
C ALA A 146 -8.63 23.77 -30.15
N ALA A 147 -9.95 23.61 -29.99
CA ALA A 147 -10.79 24.63 -29.38
C ALA A 147 -10.89 24.52 -27.86
N LEU A 148 -10.81 23.30 -27.30
CA LEU A 148 -10.78 23.09 -25.87
C LEU A 148 -9.36 23.20 -25.34
N LYS A 149 -9.22 23.80 -24.15
CA LYS A 149 -8.00 23.73 -23.37
C LYS A 149 -8.09 22.58 -22.39
N THR A 150 -7.00 21.87 -22.21
CA THR A 150 -6.86 20.89 -21.13
C THR A 150 -6.85 21.59 -19.78
N ASP A 151 -7.23 20.87 -18.73
CA ASP A 151 -7.21 21.41 -17.37
C ASP A 151 -5.82 21.90 -16.96
N ALA A 152 -4.76 21.27 -17.47
CA ALA A 152 -3.38 21.69 -17.24
C ALA A 152 -3.08 23.07 -17.87
N GLU A 153 -3.53 23.32 -19.10
CA GLU A 153 -3.33 24.59 -19.80
C GLU A 153 -4.12 25.74 -19.17
N LEU A 154 -5.37 25.48 -18.74
CA LEU A 154 -6.20 26.46 -18.03
C LEU A 154 -5.61 26.85 -16.67
N ASN A 155 -5.07 25.88 -15.93
CA ASN A 155 -4.38 26.14 -14.68
C ASN A 155 -3.11 26.99 -14.89
N GLN A 156 -2.35 26.76 -15.97
CA GLN A 156 -1.17 27.57 -16.30
C GLN A 156 -1.53 29.02 -16.67
N LEU A 157 -2.54 29.23 -17.50
CA LEU A 157 -3.03 30.57 -17.89
C LEU A 157 -3.53 31.38 -16.69
N SER A 158 -4.17 30.71 -15.71
CA SER A 158 -4.61 31.33 -14.47
C SER A 158 -3.44 31.84 -13.62
N VAL A 159 -2.34 31.09 -13.58
CA VAL A 159 -1.11 31.46 -12.86
C VAL A 159 -0.36 32.61 -13.54
N GLU A 160 -0.31 32.64 -14.88
CA GLU A 160 0.32 33.73 -15.64
C GLU A 160 -0.45 35.05 -15.54
N THR A 161 -1.78 34.99 -15.60
CA THR A 161 -2.65 36.16 -15.42
C THR A 161 -2.49 36.77 -14.02
N ALA A 162 -2.31 35.94 -12.99
CA ALA A 162 -2.03 36.39 -11.63
C ALA A 162 -0.64 37.03 -11.45
N LYS A 163 0.35 36.66 -12.26
CA LYS A 163 1.69 37.28 -12.28
C LYS A 163 1.66 38.65 -12.95
N ASN A 164 0.92 38.80 -14.06
CA ASN A 164 0.80 40.07 -14.79
C ASN A 164 -0.02 41.14 -14.03
N PHE A 165 -0.93 40.73 -13.14
CA PHE A 165 -1.65 41.68 -12.28
C PHE A 165 -0.75 42.30 -11.17
N LYS A 166 0.38 41.67 -10.84
CA LYS A 166 1.35 42.18 -9.86
C LYS A 166 2.39 43.14 -10.46
N THR A 167 2.53 43.20 -11.78
CA THR A 167 3.51 44.07 -12.47
C THR A 167 2.95 45.41 -12.96
N SER A 168 1.65 45.67 -12.82
CA SER A 168 1.01 46.94 -13.23
C SER A 168 0.62 47.92 -12.10
N LYS A 169 1.18 47.76 -10.88
CA LYS A 169 1.04 48.73 -9.78
C LYS A 169 2.40 49.33 -9.37
N LYS A 170 3.11 49.95 -10.30
CA LYS A 170 4.21 50.89 -10.01
C LYS A 170 4.26 52.01 -11.05
N SER A 171 3.33 52.95 -10.95
CA SER A 171 3.53 54.32 -11.43
C SER A 171 2.75 55.27 -10.52
N SER A 172 3.51 56.12 -9.81
CA SER A 172 3.23 57.47 -9.29
C SER A 172 1.75 57.89 -9.09
N VAL A 173 1.31 58.44 -7.96
CA VAL A 173 1.76 59.70 -7.33
C VAL A 173 1.26 59.74 -5.88
N SER A 174 2.05 60.35 -5.00
CA SER A 174 1.72 60.73 -3.63
C SER A 174 0.72 61.89 -3.53
N PHE A 175 -0.32 61.78 -2.70
CA PHE A 175 -0.87 62.92 -1.97
C PHE A 175 -1.44 62.49 -0.62
N ALA A 176 -1.21 63.36 0.37
CA ALA A 176 -1.52 63.17 1.78
C ALA A 176 -2.99 63.49 2.10
N SER A 177 -3.40 62.96 3.26
CA SER A 177 -4.27 63.61 4.27
C SER A 177 -5.69 63.05 4.49
N SER A 178 -5.99 62.90 5.78
CA SER A 178 -7.30 63.09 6.46
C SER A 178 -8.24 61.89 6.69
N ARG A 179 -8.14 61.36 7.93
CA ARG A 179 -9.15 61.12 8.98
C ARG A 179 -10.66 60.98 8.64
N LYS A 180 -11.25 60.00 9.37
CA LYS A 180 -12.58 59.86 10.02
C LYS A 180 -13.63 58.90 9.40
N ASP A 181 -13.90 57.85 10.19
CA ASP A 181 -15.19 57.30 10.66
C ASP A 181 -16.42 57.26 9.72
N ASP A 182 -16.92 56.06 9.40
CA ASP A 182 -18.14 55.49 10.00
C ASP A 182 -18.56 54.13 9.35
N SER A 183 -18.47 53.08 10.17
CA SER A 183 -19.47 52.04 10.48
C SER A 183 -20.64 51.65 9.54
N ILE A 184 -20.88 50.32 9.50
CA ILE A 184 -22.16 49.56 9.41
C ILE A 184 -22.58 48.98 8.03
N MET A 185 -22.34 47.68 7.80
CA MET A 185 -23.36 46.60 7.82
C MET A 185 -22.74 45.25 7.41
N ALA A 186 -22.76 44.29 8.33
CA ALA A 186 -22.67 42.86 8.06
C ALA A 186 -24.01 42.33 7.52
N PRO A 187 -24.01 41.12 6.93
CA PRO A 187 -24.78 40.08 7.58
C PRO A 187 -24.07 38.70 7.64
N ASN A 188 -24.03 38.19 8.87
CA ASN A 188 -24.33 36.83 9.33
C ASN A 188 -24.41 35.67 8.34
N THR A 189 -23.71 34.57 8.68
CA THR A 189 -24.27 33.21 8.91
C THR A 189 -23.15 32.38 9.58
N ALA A 190 -23.14 32.22 10.90
CA ALA A 190 -23.85 31.21 11.70
C ALA A 190 -23.39 29.75 11.44
N ASN A 191 -22.65 29.25 12.43
CA ASN A 191 -22.31 27.87 12.77
C ASN A 191 -23.36 26.80 12.40
N SER A 192 -22.93 25.63 11.94
CA SER A 192 -22.89 24.38 12.73
C SER A 192 -22.57 23.15 11.83
N PRO A 193 -21.90 22.10 12.34
CA PRO A 193 -21.56 20.88 11.61
C PRO A 193 -22.76 19.93 11.51
N PHE A 194 -22.88 19.22 10.39
CA PHE A 194 -23.78 18.06 10.30
C PHE A 194 -23.26 16.93 11.19
N SER A 195 -23.99 16.69 12.29
CA SER A 195 -23.99 15.44 13.06
C SER A 195 -24.80 14.38 12.32
N PHE A 196 -24.32 13.13 12.34
CA PHE A 196 -25.18 11.96 12.14
C PHE A 196 -25.76 11.57 13.50
N GLU A 197 -27.08 11.73 13.66
CA GLU A 197 -27.83 11.07 14.73
C GLU A 197 -28.07 9.59 14.36
N PRO A 198 -27.81 8.63 15.28
CA PRO A 198 -28.20 7.25 15.09
C PRO A 198 -29.70 7.08 15.33
N LEU A 199 -30.38 6.33 14.46
CA LEU A 199 -31.71 5.80 14.78
C LEU A 199 -31.63 4.96 16.06
N ALA A 200 -32.40 5.37 17.05
CA ALA A 200 -32.63 4.64 18.28
C ALA A 200 -33.32 3.28 17.99
N LEU A 201 -32.65 2.18 18.33
CA LEU A 201 -33.31 0.91 18.57
C LEU A 201 -33.86 0.93 20.00
N GLN A 202 -35.18 1.08 20.09
CA GLN A 202 -35.96 0.87 21.30
C GLN A 202 -35.70 -0.54 21.86
N GLN A 203 -35.23 -0.58 23.11
CA GLN A 203 -35.34 -1.74 23.96
C GLN A 203 -36.81 -1.98 24.28
N ASN A 204 -37.28 -3.20 24.05
CA ASN A 204 -38.36 -3.78 24.86
C ASN A 204 -37.89 -5.10 25.42
N SER A 205 -38.08 -5.20 26.73
CA SER A 205 -37.67 -6.27 27.64
C SER A 205 -38.71 -7.39 27.72
N ALA A 206 -38.28 -8.50 28.35
CA ALA A 206 -39.00 -9.71 28.77
C ALA A 206 -39.12 -10.80 27.69
N SER A 207 -38.72 -12.06 27.89
CA SER A 207 -38.76 -12.88 29.12
C SER A 207 -37.80 -14.09 29.06
N SER A 208 -37.06 -14.36 30.14
CA SER A 208 -36.64 -15.74 30.55
C SER A 208 -37.86 -16.46 31.15
N PRO A 209 -37.92 -17.79 31.46
CA PRO A 209 -36.86 -18.79 31.79
C PRO A 209 -37.17 -20.25 31.26
N PRO A 210 -36.60 -21.38 31.75
CA PRO A 210 -35.23 -21.77 32.14
C PRO A 210 -34.83 -23.21 31.61
N PRO A 211 -34.06 -24.10 32.32
CA PRO A 211 -32.84 -24.69 31.76
C PRO A 211 -32.90 -26.23 31.64
N MET A 212 -31.98 -26.88 30.93
CA MET A 212 -31.53 -28.24 31.29
C MET A 212 -30.08 -28.47 30.83
N GLN A 213 -29.25 -28.91 31.77
CA GLN A 213 -27.94 -29.51 31.54
C GLN A 213 -28.10 -31.03 31.18
N PRO A 214 -27.02 -31.84 31.21
CA PRO A 214 -26.41 -32.47 30.05
C PRO A 214 -26.78 -33.95 29.92
N LEU A 215 -26.54 -34.56 28.76
CA LEU A 215 -26.44 -36.02 28.66
C LEU A 215 -25.12 -36.41 28.00
N GLU A 216 -24.26 -37.00 28.83
CA GLU A 216 -23.26 -37.98 28.43
C GLU A 216 -23.95 -39.18 27.76
N SER A 217 -23.31 -39.77 26.77
CA SER A 217 -23.48 -41.19 26.43
C SER A 217 -22.25 -41.67 25.66
N ASP A 218 -21.39 -42.37 26.38
CA ASP A 218 -20.43 -43.34 25.85
C ASP A 218 -21.10 -44.33 24.90
N SER A 219 -20.38 -44.75 23.85
CA SER A 219 -20.35 -46.15 23.39
C SER A 219 -19.12 -46.41 22.49
N ALA A 220 -18.09 -46.94 23.11
CA ALA A 220 -17.34 -48.15 22.74
C ALA A 220 -17.17 -48.56 21.25
N SER A 221 -15.91 -48.49 20.81
CA SER A 221 -15.07 -49.58 20.25
C SER A 221 -15.65 -50.56 19.21
N LEU A 222 -14.93 -50.68 18.09
CA LEU A 222 -14.51 -51.97 17.52
C LEU A 222 -13.13 -51.82 16.88
N ALA A 223 -12.19 -52.59 17.43
CA ALA A 223 -10.82 -52.77 16.97
C ALA A 223 -10.73 -53.88 15.92
N ASN A 224 -9.49 -54.05 15.40
CA ASN A 224 -8.90 -55.16 14.62
C ASN A 224 -8.63 -54.78 13.15
N HIS A 225 -7.47 -54.98 12.52
CA HIS A 225 -6.16 -55.56 12.87
C HIS A 225 -5.14 -54.93 11.87
N THR A 226 -3.98 -54.43 12.32
CA THR A 226 -2.63 -55.06 12.17
C THR A 226 -2.36 -55.72 10.82
N LEU A 227 -1.33 -55.23 10.10
CA LEU A 227 -0.36 -56.04 9.36
C LEU A 227 0.93 -55.22 9.17
N GLU A 228 1.90 -55.46 10.04
CA GLU A 228 3.33 -55.19 9.81
C GLU A 228 3.86 -56.19 8.77
N LEU A 229 4.76 -55.76 7.89
CA LEU A 229 5.83 -56.60 7.37
C LEU A 229 7.05 -55.73 7.02
N ASN A 230 8.13 -55.95 7.76
CA ASN A 230 9.51 -55.64 7.38
C ASN A 230 10.26 -56.99 7.30
N PRO A 231 11.23 -57.16 6.39
CA PRO A 231 12.54 -57.68 6.86
C PRO A 231 13.75 -57.09 6.10
N LYS A 232 14.77 -56.63 6.85
CA LYS A 232 16.17 -57.16 7.02
C LYS A 232 17.12 -56.98 5.83
N GLU A 233 18.17 -56.15 5.92
CA GLU A 233 19.49 -56.31 6.60
C GLU A 233 20.48 -57.25 5.89
N ASP A 234 21.65 -56.69 5.52
CA ASP A 234 23.02 -57.27 5.41
C ASP A 234 23.88 -56.25 4.61
N ASP A 235 25.18 -55.98 4.81
CA ASP A 235 26.14 -56.22 5.88
C ASP A 235 27.44 -55.42 5.54
N ALA A 236 28.24 -55.11 6.57
CA ALA A 236 29.70 -54.98 6.63
C ALA A 236 30.58 -54.00 5.76
N ALA A 237 31.23 -53.07 6.50
CA ALA A 237 32.70 -52.96 6.74
C ALA A 237 33.70 -52.19 5.81
N HIS A 238 34.35 -51.18 6.46
CA HIS A 238 35.78 -50.77 6.49
C HIS A 238 36.59 -50.41 5.20
N SER A 239 37.20 -49.21 5.16
CA SER A 239 38.67 -48.98 5.32
C SER A 239 39.21 -47.60 4.84
N LEU A 240 39.93 -46.93 5.75
CA LEU A 240 41.17 -46.12 5.68
C LEU A 240 41.56 -45.23 4.45
N PHE A 241 41.87 -43.97 4.78
CA PHE A 241 42.91 -43.04 4.29
C PHE A 241 43.50 -43.20 2.86
N SER A 242 43.40 -42.12 2.07
CA SER A 242 44.56 -41.63 1.30
C SER A 242 44.42 -40.14 0.97
N THR A 243 45.40 -39.36 1.42
CA THR A 243 45.73 -37.99 1.00
C THR A 243 46.08 -37.95 -0.49
N LYS A 244 45.58 -36.95 -1.22
CA LYS A 244 46.26 -36.39 -2.40
C LYS A 244 45.79 -34.95 -2.65
N VAL A 245 46.72 -34.03 -2.49
CA VAL A 245 46.63 -32.63 -2.93
C VAL A 245 46.88 -32.61 -4.44
N ALA A 246 45.98 -31.97 -5.19
CA ALA A 246 46.26 -31.48 -6.54
C ALA A 246 45.33 -30.30 -6.86
N THR A 247 45.95 -29.12 -6.97
CA THR A 247 45.42 -27.89 -7.55
C THR A 247 45.09 -28.06 -9.03
N ALA A 248 43.86 -27.73 -9.45
CA ALA A 248 43.57 -27.13 -10.75
C ALA A 248 42.09 -26.70 -10.82
N THR A 249 41.89 -25.42 -11.11
CA THR A 249 40.68 -24.76 -11.59
C THR A 249 39.77 -25.66 -12.43
N THR A 250 38.57 -25.92 -11.94
CA THR A 250 37.46 -26.49 -12.73
C THR A 250 36.18 -25.74 -12.36
N PRO A 251 35.40 -25.23 -13.34
CA PRO A 251 34.10 -24.63 -13.07
C PRO A 251 33.20 -25.67 -12.44
N LEU A 252 32.33 -25.22 -11.52
CA LEU A 252 31.49 -26.04 -10.66
C LEU A 252 30.38 -26.76 -11.47
N ASN A 253 30.75 -27.73 -12.31
CA ASN A 253 29.86 -28.75 -12.83
C ASN A 253 30.03 -29.99 -11.95
N SER A 254 29.37 -29.99 -10.80
CA SER A 254 29.13 -31.22 -10.05
C SER A 254 27.71 -31.18 -9.50
N ASN A 255 26.93 -32.19 -9.87
CA ASN A 255 25.57 -32.48 -9.42
C ASN A 255 25.55 -32.82 -7.92
N HIS A 256 25.98 -31.89 -7.06
CA HIS A 256 25.52 -31.87 -5.68
C HIS A 256 24.08 -31.36 -5.73
N LEU A 257 23.13 -32.29 -5.71
CA LEU A 257 21.73 -31.98 -5.47
C LEU A 257 21.67 -31.15 -4.17
N LEU A 258 21.44 -29.85 -4.33
CA LEU A 258 21.21 -28.96 -3.20
C LEU A 258 20.01 -29.53 -2.41
N PRO A 259 20.10 -29.60 -1.07
CA PRO A 259 18.98 -30.08 -0.27
C PRO A 259 17.74 -29.22 -0.57
N GLN A 260 16.63 -29.86 -0.92
CA GLN A 260 15.44 -29.13 -1.37
C GLN A 260 14.80 -28.30 -0.24
N VAL A 261 15.00 -28.74 1.01
CA VAL A 261 14.51 -28.09 2.23
C VAL A 261 15.64 -28.02 3.26
N VAL A 262 15.82 -26.85 3.86
CA VAL A 262 16.76 -26.56 4.95
C VAL A 262 15.98 -26.07 6.16
N GLU A 263 16.21 -26.67 7.32
CA GLU A 263 15.58 -26.24 8.57
C GLU A 263 16.51 -25.28 9.33
N LEU A 264 16.05 -24.04 9.47
CA LEU A 264 16.66 -23.02 10.32
C LEU A 264 15.89 -22.98 11.66
N GLY A 265 16.14 -23.96 12.52
CA GLY A 265 15.44 -24.09 13.80
C GLY A 265 13.93 -24.31 13.60
N GLN A 266 13.08 -23.35 13.99
CA GLN A 266 11.64 -23.44 13.71
C GLN A 266 11.29 -23.06 12.27
N TRP A 267 12.19 -22.44 11.51
CA TRP A 267 11.94 -22.01 10.14
C TRP A 267 12.21 -23.15 9.16
N LYS A 268 11.23 -23.43 8.30
CA LYS A 268 11.36 -24.36 7.18
C LYS A 268 11.59 -23.53 5.92
N CYS A 269 12.76 -23.71 5.32
CA CYS A 269 13.17 -22.94 4.16
C CYS A 269 13.37 -23.84 2.94
N ARG A 270 12.89 -23.41 1.79
CA ARG A 270 13.23 -23.99 0.49
C ARG A 270 14.50 -23.36 -0.03
N LEU A 271 15.46 -24.20 -0.41
CA LEU A 271 16.71 -23.74 -1.00
C LEU A 271 16.56 -23.60 -2.51
N THR A 272 17.00 -22.48 -3.07
CA THR A 272 16.98 -22.23 -4.52
C THR A 272 18.25 -21.49 -4.91
N ALA A 273 18.95 -21.99 -5.94
CA ALA A 273 20.14 -21.31 -6.46
C ALA A 273 19.73 -20.00 -7.15
N LEU A 274 20.50 -18.93 -6.96
CA LEU A 274 20.28 -17.67 -7.65
C LEU A 274 20.87 -17.76 -9.07
N GLU A 275 20.04 -17.52 -10.09
CA GLU A 275 20.37 -17.84 -11.49
C GLU A 275 21.11 -16.75 -12.27
N PHE A 276 21.47 -15.63 -11.63
CA PHE A 276 22.16 -14.52 -12.30
C PHE A 276 23.70 -14.60 -12.14
N PRO A 277 24.48 -14.06 -13.09
CA PRO A 277 25.91 -14.38 -13.24
C PRO A 277 26.75 -14.16 -11.98
N GLN A 278 26.62 -12.99 -11.36
CA GLN A 278 27.40 -12.60 -10.18
C GLN A 278 27.08 -13.48 -8.95
N ALA A 279 25.84 -13.97 -8.83
CA ALA A 279 25.47 -14.89 -7.77
C ALA A 279 25.98 -16.32 -8.02
N GLN A 280 25.99 -16.76 -9.28
CA GLN A 280 26.54 -18.07 -9.65
C GLN A 280 28.04 -18.16 -9.40
N GLU A 281 28.80 -17.08 -9.66
CA GLU A 281 30.24 -17.01 -9.35
C GLU A 281 30.54 -17.26 -7.87
N LEU A 282 29.66 -16.84 -6.97
CA LEU A 282 29.78 -17.03 -5.52
C LEU A 282 28.94 -18.19 -4.98
N ALA A 283 28.33 -18.96 -5.89
CA ALA A 283 27.39 -20.04 -5.58
C ALA A 283 26.31 -19.63 -4.56
N LEU A 284 25.75 -18.43 -4.70
CA LEU A 284 24.73 -17.92 -3.79
C LEU A 284 23.39 -18.61 -4.00
N CYS A 285 22.74 -18.90 -2.87
CA CYS A 285 21.43 -19.51 -2.80
C CYS A 285 20.50 -18.62 -1.97
N SER A 286 19.23 -18.61 -2.36
CA SER A 286 18.13 -18.06 -1.58
C SER A 286 17.47 -19.16 -0.74
N LEU A 287 17.14 -18.84 0.49
CA LEU A 287 16.39 -19.67 1.43
C LEU A 287 15.01 -19.03 1.62
N THR A 288 14.02 -19.53 0.90
CA THR A 288 12.64 -19.04 0.96
C THR A 288 11.90 -19.66 2.13
N LEU A 289 11.47 -18.85 3.09
CA LEU A 289 10.71 -19.29 4.26
C LEU A 289 9.31 -19.80 3.86
N GLU A 290 8.87 -20.92 4.43
CA GLU A 290 7.58 -21.54 4.05
C GLU A 290 6.54 -21.58 5.18
N ASN A 291 6.96 -21.45 6.44
CA ASN A 291 6.12 -21.77 7.59
C ASN A 291 5.84 -20.61 8.56
N VAL A 292 6.22 -19.38 8.22
CA VAL A 292 5.91 -18.18 9.03
C VAL A 292 5.34 -17.07 8.13
N PRO A 293 4.03 -17.11 7.80
CA PRO A 293 3.41 -16.26 6.77
C PRO A 293 3.63 -14.76 6.93
N GLU A 294 3.65 -14.24 8.16
CA GLU A 294 3.87 -12.81 8.43
C GLU A 294 5.29 -12.35 8.11
N ILE A 295 6.27 -13.25 8.22
CA ILE A 295 7.68 -12.94 8.01
C ILE A 295 8.07 -13.11 6.53
N ILE A 296 7.45 -14.06 5.83
CA ILE A 296 7.72 -14.37 4.40
C ILE A 296 7.80 -13.12 3.51
N PRO A 297 6.83 -12.17 3.53
CA PRO A 297 6.90 -11.02 2.62
C PRO A 297 7.90 -9.96 3.06
N LEU A 298 8.42 -10.04 4.29
CA LEU A 298 9.31 -9.03 4.87
C LEU A 298 10.79 -9.36 4.70
N LEU A 299 11.14 -10.63 4.45
CA LEU A 299 12.54 -11.04 4.44
C LEU A 299 12.94 -11.89 3.24
N GLU A 300 14.23 -11.87 2.96
CA GLU A 300 14.92 -12.76 2.03
C GLU A 300 16.20 -13.27 2.70
N ILE A 301 16.41 -14.59 2.70
CA ILE A 301 17.59 -15.18 3.33
C ILE A 301 18.54 -15.61 2.21
N VAL A 302 19.81 -15.24 2.34
CA VAL A 302 20.85 -15.57 1.36
C VAL A 302 22.06 -16.21 2.04
N ILE A 303 22.61 -17.21 1.38
CA ILE A 303 23.75 -18.00 1.87
C ILE A 303 24.57 -18.51 0.69
N SER A 304 25.90 -18.59 0.84
CA SER A 304 26.73 -19.31 -0.15
C SER A 304 26.57 -20.82 0.04
N ALA A 305 26.48 -21.57 -1.05
CA ALA A 305 26.36 -23.03 -1.01
C ALA A 305 27.46 -23.70 -0.17
N ALA A 306 28.68 -23.14 -0.16
CA ALA A 306 29.80 -23.63 0.64
C ALA A 306 29.57 -23.51 2.16
N GLN A 307 28.73 -22.56 2.60
CA GLN A 307 28.47 -22.27 4.01
C GLN A 307 27.23 -22.97 4.56
N LEU A 308 26.48 -23.71 3.72
CA LEU A 308 25.23 -24.39 4.11
C LEU A 308 25.39 -25.36 5.30
N GLN A 309 26.59 -25.91 5.51
CA GLN A 309 26.86 -26.83 6.63
C GLN A 309 27.55 -26.17 7.83
N GLN A 310 28.02 -24.92 7.68
CA GLN A 310 28.93 -24.28 8.64
C GLN A 310 28.41 -22.96 9.21
N TYR A 311 27.31 -22.42 8.68
CA TYR A 311 26.73 -21.14 9.14
C TYR A 311 26.25 -21.16 10.60
N ALA A 312 26.04 -22.33 11.20
CA ALA A 312 25.54 -22.44 12.56
C ALA A 312 26.56 -21.89 13.57
N ASN A 313 26.09 -21.05 14.50
CA ASN A 313 26.90 -20.29 15.45
C ASN A 313 27.87 -19.27 14.81
N GLN A 314 27.71 -18.96 13.52
CA GLN A 314 28.40 -17.84 12.89
C GLN A 314 27.55 -16.57 12.99
N PRO A 315 28.17 -15.38 12.93
CA PRO A 315 27.43 -14.13 12.92
C PRO A 315 26.44 -14.05 11.76
N VAL A 316 25.29 -13.41 12.03
CA VAL A 316 24.24 -13.21 11.04
C VAL A 316 24.13 -11.72 10.75
N TYR A 317 24.19 -11.35 9.49
CA TYR A 317 24.03 -9.96 9.08
C TYR A 317 22.61 -9.73 8.56
N LEU A 318 21.98 -8.65 9.02
CA LEU A 318 20.63 -8.24 8.65
C LEU A 318 20.70 -6.92 7.90
N ALA A 319 20.46 -6.94 6.60
CA ALA A 319 20.46 -5.74 5.78
C ALA A 319 19.04 -5.21 5.54
N GLU A 320 18.90 -3.89 5.37
CA GLU A 320 17.66 -3.27 4.90
C GLU A 320 17.81 -2.89 3.43
N GLN A 321 16.83 -3.28 2.62
CA GLN A 321 16.81 -3.04 1.18
C GLN A 321 15.68 -2.07 0.80
N ILE A 322 16.01 -1.09 -0.06
CA ILE A 322 15.05 -0.13 -0.61
C ILE A 322 15.07 -0.14 -2.14
N ASN A 323 14.00 0.35 -2.74
CA ASN A 323 13.97 0.66 -4.18
C ASN A 323 14.46 2.09 -4.46
N ALA A 324 14.55 2.44 -5.75
CA ALA A 324 14.98 3.77 -6.20
C ALA A 324 14.12 4.95 -5.70
N GLN A 325 12.90 4.69 -5.19
CA GLN A 325 12.04 5.72 -4.58
C GLN A 325 12.25 5.85 -3.07
N GLY A 326 13.12 5.04 -2.46
CA GLY A 326 13.31 4.97 -1.02
C GLY A 326 12.23 4.18 -0.27
N ARG A 327 11.43 3.37 -0.97
CA ARG A 327 10.48 2.46 -0.31
C ARG A 327 11.20 1.21 0.15
N PHE A 328 10.83 0.73 1.32
CA PHE A 328 11.25 -0.57 1.81
C PHE A 328 10.83 -1.68 0.85
N VAL A 329 11.78 -2.59 0.57
CA VAL A 329 11.54 -3.80 -0.20
C VAL A 329 11.49 -5.00 0.74
N LYS A 330 12.62 -5.33 1.38
CA LYS A 330 12.77 -6.46 2.30
C LYS A 330 13.93 -6.25 3.27
N TYR A 331 13.95 -7.04 4.33
CA TYR A 331 15.15 -7.35 5.10
C TYR A 331 15.91 -8.48 4.40
N ILE A 332 17.23 -8.35 4.26
CA ILE A 332 18.07 -9.43 3.75
C ILE A 332 18.84 -10.05 4.91
N VAL A 333 18.58 -11.32 5.19
CA VAL A 333 19.36 -12.11 6.15
C VAL A 333 20.52 -12.76 5.41
N ILE A 334 21.73 -12.40 5.76
CA ILE A 334 22.96 -12.92 5.13
C ILE A 334 23.63 -13.87 6.11
N LEU A 335 23.65 -15.15 5.75
CA LEU A 335 24.27 -16.23 6.53
C LEU A 335 25.62 -16.62 5.92
N GLY A 336 26.58 -16.95 6.78
CA GLY A 336 27.89 -17.46 6.34
C GLY A 336 28.84 -16.41 5.77
N ALA A 337 28.60 -15.12 6.02
CA ALA A 337 29.55 -14.07 5.68
C ALA A 337 30.71 -14.07 6.67
N GLU A 338 31.93 -13.98 6.15
CA GLU A 338 33.17 -14.04 6.95
C GLU A 338 33.38 -12.76 7.79
N ASP A 339 32.98 -11.62 7.23
CA ASP A 339 33.08 -10.32 7.87
C ASP A 339 32.03 -9.34 7.31
N GLN A 340 32.04 -8.12 7.84
CA GLN A 340 31.13 -7.05 7.44
C GLN A 340 31.25 -6.67 5.96
N LEU A 341 32.47 -6.61 5.40
CA LEU A 341 32.68 -6.23 4.00
C LEU A 341 32.18 -7.32 3.07
N HIS A 342 32.39 -8.58 3.44
CA HIS A 342 31.85 -9.73 2.74
C HIS A 342 30.31 -9.69 2.77
N ALA A 343 29.68 -9.44 3.93
CA ALA A 343 28.23 -9.30 4.03
C ALA A 343 27.68 -8.17 3.14
N ILE A 344 28.31 -6.99 3.14
CA ILE A 344 27.94 -5.87 2.24
C ILE A 344 28.04 -6.30 0.77
N ARG A 345 29.12 -6.99 0.39
CA ARG A 345 29.31 -7.49 -0.98
C ARG A 345 28.19 -8.45 -1.39
N LEU A 346 27.87 -9.44 -0.55
CA LEU A 346 26.82 -10.41 -0.86
C LEU A 346 25.45 -9.74 -0.98
N GLY A 347 25.10 -8.86 -0.04
CA GLY A 347 23.82 -8.17 -0.07
C GLY A 347 23.68 -7.20 -1.24
N ASN A 348 24.78 -6.55 -1.68
CA ASN A 348 24.79 -5.71 -2.88
C ASN A 348 24.59 -6.50 -4.16
N ILE A 349 25.21 -7.68 -4.31
CA ILE A 349 25.02 -8.56 -5.46
C ILE A 349 23.53 -8.91 -5.63
N VAL A 350 22.86 -9.24 -4.52
CA VAL A 350 21.43 -9.58 -4.51
C VAL A 350 20.56 -8.34 -4.80
N SER A 351 20.91 -7.19 -4.23
CA SER A 351 20.10 -5.97 -4.37
C SER A 351 20.21 -5.33 -5.75
N GLN A 352 21.43 -5.21 -6.28
CA GLN A 352 21.69 -4.53 -7.55
C GLN A 352 21.08 -5.27 -8.74
N HIS A 353 20.94 -6.60 -8.66
CA HIS A 353 20.26 -7.39 -9.70
C HIS A 353 18.84 -6.89 -9.98
N TYR A 354 18.14 -6.41 -8.93
CA TYR A 354 16.77 -5.88 -9.02
C TYR A 354 16.70 -4.35 -9.00
N ALA A 355 17.83 -3.65 -9.20
CA ALA A 355 17.95 -2.20 -9.05
C ALA A 355 17.50 -1.68 -7.68
N TYR A 356 17.81 -2.46 -6.63
CA TYR A 356 17.61 -2.09 -5.24
C TYR A 356 18.92 -1.70 -4.58
N GLU A 357 18.81 -0.99 -3.46
CA GLU A 357 19.95 -0.48 -2.70
C GLU A 357 19.89 -0.97 -1.26
N LEU A 358 21.07 -1.24 -0.69
CA LEU A 358 21.21 -1.48 0.74
C LEU A 358 21.39 -0.15 1.47
N VAL A 359 20.69 0.02 2.60
CA VAL A 359 20.76 1.25 3.39
C VAL A 359 21.36 1.07 4.78
N ALA A 360 21.29 -0.14 5.31
CA ALA A 360 21.89 -0.49 6.59
C ALA A 360 22.22 -1.97 6.66
N LEU A 361 23.15 -2.29 7.55
CA LEU A 361 23.56 -3.63 7.94
C LEU A 361 23.65 -3.67 9.45
N LYS A 362 22.93 -4.62 10.04
CA LYS A 362 23.03 -4.96 11.46
C LYS A 362 23.63 -6.34 11.66
N LEU A 363 24.19 -6.56 12.83
CA LEU A 363 24.88 -7.78 13.23
C LEU A 363 24.13 -8.45 14.38
N LEU A 364 23.85 -9.73 14.23
CA LEU A 364 23.52 -10.64 15.31
C LEU A 364 24.71 -11.57 15.58
N PRO A 365 24.98 -11.89 16.85
CA PRO A 365 26.11 -12.74 17.21
C PRO A 365 26.01 -14.16 16.63
N ASN A 366 24.79 -14.67 16.47
CA ASN A 366 24.48 -15.93 15.81
C ASN A 366 23.02 -15.99 15.36
N GLU A 367 22.64 -17.11 14.76
CA GLU A 367 21.32 -17.32 14.19
C GLU A 367 20.26 -17.79 15.20
N GLN A 368 20.60 -18.03 16.48
CA GLN A 368 19.70 -18.65 17.44
C GLN A 368 18.44 -17.82 17.71
N SER A 369 18.59 -16.52 17.93
CA SER A 369 17.44 -15.64 18.16
C SER A 369 16.55 -15.51 16.92
N LEU A 370 17.16 -15.51 15.73
CA LEU A 370 16.44 -15.47 14.45
C LEU A 370 15.52 -16.69 14.30
N LYS A 371 16.02 -17.88 14.63
CA LYS A 371 15.29 -19.16 14.57
C LYS A 371 14.08 -19.24 15.51
N GLN A 372 13.97 -18.32 16.48
CA GLN A 372 12.89 -18.29 17.48
C GLN A 372 11.75 -17.34 17.11
N CYS A 373 11.92 -16.47 16.12
CA CYS A 373 10.91 -15.51 15.69
C CYS A 373 9.72 -16.23 15.03
N LYS A 374 8.52 -16.00 15.57
CA LYS A 374 7.25 -16.62 15.12
C LYS A 374 6.35 -15.67 14.34
N ASN A 375 6.60 -14.38 14.41
CA ASN A 375 5.82 -13.33 13.75
C ASN A 375 6.72 -12.12 13.44
N ALA A 376 6.20 -11.15 12.70
CA ALA A 376 7.04 -10.01 12.31
C ALA A 376 7.33 -9.05 13.47
N GLU A 377 6.49 -9.00 14.51
CA GLU A 377 6.75 -8.20 15.71
C GLU A 377 8.02 -8.69 16.42
N GLN A 378 8.15 -9.99 16.66
CA GLN A 378 9.33 -10.60 17.27
C GLN A 378 10.59 -10.44 16.39
N PHE A 379 10.43 -10.53 15.07
CA PHE A 379 11.54 -10.26 14.16
C PHE A 379 11.96 -8.78 14.22
N PHE A 380 11.01 -7.86 14.27
CA PHE A 380 11.29 -6.44 14.38
C PHE A 380 11.94 -6.09 15.72
N GLU A 381 11.49 -6.67 16.84
CA GLU A 381 12.12 -6.51 18.15
C GLU A 381 13.56 -7.04 18.14
N LEU A 382 13.79 -8.21 17.55
CA LEU A 382 15.14 -8.75 17.34
C LEU A 382 16.02 -7.78 16.54
N TYR A 383 15.52 -7.27 15.41
CA TYR A 383 16.25 -6.35 14.55
C TYR A 383 16.50 -4.98 15.19
N SER A 384 15.54 -4.46 15.96
CA SER A 384 15.60 -3.10 16.52
C SER A 384 16.36 -3.04 17.84
N GLU A 385 16.20 -4.03 18.72
CA GLU A 385 16.72 -3.99 20.10
C GLU A 385 17.95 -4.88 20.30
N GLN A 386 18.11 -5.99 19.56
CA GLN A 386 19.20 -6.95 19.79
C GLN A 386 20.29 -6.92 18.72
N ALA A 387 19.98 -6.50 17.50
CA ALA A 387 20.95 -6.43 16.42
C ALA A 387 21.76 -5.12 16.47
N GLU A 388 23.08 -5.24 16.45
CA GLU A 388 24.02 -4.11 16.48
C GLU A 388 24.15 -3.47 15.10
N LEU A 389 24.01 -2.14 15.00
CA LEU A 389 24.23 -1.45 13.73
C LEU A 389 25.73 -1.37 13.40
N VAL A 390 26.14 -2.03 12.31
CA VAL A 390 27.56 -2.11 11.90
C VAL A 390 27.86 -1.29 10.64
N TRP A 391 26.86 -1.00 9.81
CA TRP A 391 27.01 -0.15 8.64
C TRP A 391 25.68 0.52 8.25
N ASN A 392 25.74 1.72 7.71
CA ASN A 392 24.59 2.43 7.14
C ASN A 392 25.01 3.54 6.17
N THR A 393 24.05 4.01 5.38
CA THR A 393 24.19 5.23 4.57
C THR A 393 24.03 6.49 5.42
N GLU A 394 24.52 7.64 4.94
CA GLU A 394 24.47 8.91 5.69
C GLU A 394 23.05 9.37 6.01
N THR A 395 22.09 9.07 5.13
CA THR A 395 20.68 9.46 5.27
C THR A 395 19.81 8.36 5.88
N TYR A 396 20.45 7.38 6.52
CA TYR A 396 19.78 6.19 7.03
C TYR A 396 18.70 6.51 8.08
N GLN A 397 17.52 5.93 7.87
CA GLN A 397 16.46 5.84 8.87
C GLN A 397 15.97 4.40 8.92
N PRO A 398 15.82 3.81 10.12
CA PRO A 398 15.40 2.42 10.26
C PRO A 398 13.95 2.25 9.80
N PHE A 399 13.61 1.03 9.39
CA PHE A 399 12.26 0.68 8.95
C PHE A 399 11.50 -0.13 10.00
N ILE A 400 10.19 0.13 10.10
CA ILE A 400 9.27 -0.63 10.96
C ILE A 400 8.18 -1.27 10.11
N PRO A 401 7.91 -2.58 10.26
CA PRO A 401 6.82 -3.24 9.54
C PRO A 401 5.46 -2.58 9.82
N ALA A 402 4.64 -2.46 8.79
CA ALA A 402 3.34 -1.81 8.85
C ALA A 402 2.37 -2.47 9.85
N GLN A 403 2.56 -3.77 10.12
CA GLN A 403 1.80 -4.53 11.11
C GLN A 403 2.18 -4.21 12.56
N CYS A 404 3.39 -3.68 12.81
CA CYS A 404 3.86 -3.35 14.15
C CYS A 404 3.34 -2.00 14.67
N ILE A 405 2.62 -1.22 13.83
CA ILE A 405 2.16 0.13 14.17
C ILE A 405 0.64 0.24 14.25
N GLN A 406 0.15 1.03 15.22
CA GLN A 406 -1.26 1.36 15.36
C GLN A 406 -1.57 2.67 14.62
N LYS A 407 -2.37 2.54 13.55
CA LYS A 407 -2.80 3.65 12.68
C LYS A 407 -4.10 4.33 13.16
N HIS A 408 -4.58 4.04 14.37
CA HIS A 408 -5.84 4.57 14.91
C HIS A 408 -5.59 5.67 15.95
N LYS A 409 -6.54 6.60 16.08
CA LYS A 409 -6.52 7.70 17.06
C LYS A 409 -5.28 8.60 16.94
N LEU A 410 -5.00 9.05 15.71
CA LEU A 410 -3.92 9.98 15.42
C LEU A 410 -4.19 11.36 16.04
N ILE A 411 -3.13 12.09 16.37
CA ILE A 411 -3.27 13.51 16.71
C ILE A 411 -3.57 14.26 15.42
N ALA A 412 -4.69 14.98 15.37
CA ALA A 412 -5.05 15.77 14.20
C ALA A 412 -4.28 17.11 14.19
N PHE A 413 -3.52 17.36 13.13
CA PHE A 413 -2.87 18.63 12.79
C PHE A 413 -2.46 18.60 11.31
N GLU A 414 -1.99 19.73 10.77
CA GLU A 414 -1.58 19.81 9.37
C GLU A 414 -0.13 19.34 9.20
N GLU A 415 0.07 18.31 8.38
CA GLU A 415 1.40 17.81 8.04
C GLU A 415 1.92 18.42 6.74
N THR A 416 3.23 18.61 6.64
CA THR A 416 3.87 18.91 5.35
C THR A 416 3.69 17.75 4.37
N SER A 417 3.71 18.03 3.07
CA SER A 417 3.69 16.98 2.03
C SER A 417 4.78 15.92 2.28
N ALA A 418 4.39 14.66 2.20
CA ALA A 418 5.30 13.53 2.44
C ALA A 418 5.79 12.89 1.13
N SER A 419 6.97 12.28 1.19
CA SER A 419 7.54 11.38 0.19
C SER A 419 7.75 9.98 0.80
N TYR A 420 8.15 9.00 0.00
CA TYR A 420 8.44 7.65 0.49
C TYR A 420 9.60 7.58 1.50
N THR A 421 10.52 8.55 1.45
CA THR A 421 11.63 8.71 2.38
C THR A 421 11.28 9.48 3.66
N THR A 422 10.06 10.04 3.74
CA THR A 422 9.64 10.77 4.95
C THR A 422 9.32 9.78 6.07
N ALA A 423 10.01 9.90 7.21
CA ALA A 423 9.72 9.09 8.38
C ALA A 423 8.38 9.42 9.04
N ILE A 424 7.78 8.39 9.62
CA ILE A 424 6.67 8.53 10.57
C ILE A 424 7.21 8.65 12.00
N ILE A 425 6.57 9.47 12.84
CA ILE A 425 6.90 9.54 14.26
C ILE A 425 5.98 8.62 15.04
N LEU A 426 6.58 7.82 15.90
CA LEU A 426 5.93 6.78 16.67
C LEU A 426 6.12 6.99 18.17
N LEU A 427 5.11 6.64 18.96
CA LEU A 427 5.19 6.56 20.41
C LEU A 427 5.10 5.10 20.86
N LYS A 428 6.14 4.59 21.53
CA LYS A 428 6.09 3.32 22.26
C LYS A 428 5.42 3.56 23.62
N GLU A 429 4.21 3.06 23.79
CA GLU A 429 3.47 3.05 25.05
C GLU A 429 3.29 1.61 25.54
N ARG A 430 4.10 1.19 26.53
CA ARG A 430 4.11 -0.19 27.02
C ARG A 430 4.41 -1.19 25.89
N GLN A 431 3.39 -1.88 25.40
CA GLN A 431 3.46 -2.91 24.35
C GLN A 431 2.78 -2.47 23.05
N LYS A 432 2.56 -1.16 22.86
CA LYS A 432 1.87 -0.62 21.68
C LYS A 432 2.69 0.50 21.08
N ILE A 433 2.87 0.48 19.77
CA ILE A 433 3.53 1.53 19.00
C ILE A 433 2.44 2.30 18.25
N ARG A 434 2.27 3.59 18.55
CA ARG A 434 1.22 4.43 17.96
C ARG A 434 1.83 5.49 17.06
N VAL A 435 1.17 5.75 15.93
CA VAL A 435 1.55 6.84 15.04
C VAL A 435 1.15 8.18 15.65
N ILE A 436 2.08 9.12 15.69
CA ILE A 436 1.90 10.51 16.14
C ILE A 436 1.84 11.45 14.93
N HIS A 437 2.80 11.29 14.01
CA HIS A 437 2.99 12.11 12.80
C HIS A 437 3.30 11.15 11.65
N GLY A 438 2.79 11.44 10.47
CA GLY A 438 2.98 10.66 9.26
C GLY A 438 1.68 10.25 8.59
N GLN A 439 0.56 10.92 8.88
CA GLN A 439 -0.69 10.66 8.20
C GLN A 439 -0.59 10.91 6.69
N ALA A 440 0.07 11.99 6.27
CA ALA A 440 0.32 12.25 4.85
C ALA A 440 1.21 11.15 4.24
N ARG A 441 2.16 10.62 5.02
CA ARG A 441 3.04 9.52 4.62
C ARG A 441 2.29 8.20 4.44
N LEU A 442 1.37 7.87 5.35
CA LEU A 442 0.55 6.65 5.31
C LEU A 442 -0.49 6.68 4.18
N GLN A 443 -0.84 7.87 3.68
CA GLN A 443 -1.76 8.05 2.55
C GLN A 443 -1.09 7.85 1.18
N LEU A 444 0.26 7.85 1.10
CA LEU A 444 0.97 7.65 -0.17
C LEU A 444 0.79 6.25 -0.76
N SER A 445 0.62 5.24 0.09
CA SER A 445 0.32 3.86 -0.31
C SER A 445 -0.19 3.05 0.87
N HIS A 446 -1.23 2.26 0.62
CA HIS A 446 -1.77 1.30 1.59
C HIS A 446 -1.09 -0.07 1.53
N GLU A 447 -0.22 -0.29 0.55
CA GLU A 447 0.43 -1.58 0.27
C GLU A 447 1.88 -1.66 0.78
N GLU A 448 2.39 -0.60 1.40
CA GLU A 448 3.76 -0.60 1.91
C GLU A 448 3.93 -1.54 3.11
N MET A 449 4.96 -2.39 3.02
CA MET A 449 5.26 -3.41 4.03
C MET A 449 5.93 -2.84 5.27
N ALA A 450 6.68 -1.75 5.14
CA ALA A 450 7.34 -1.06 6.24
C ALA A 450 7.54 0.42 5.93
N TYR A 451 7.75 1.23 6.97
CA TYR A 451 7.92 2.67 6.87
C TYR A 451 9.21 3.12 7.57
N PRO A 452 9.94 4.12 7.05
CA PRO A 452 10.99 4.78 7.82
C PRO A 452 10.37 5.38 9.09
N TYR A 453 11.04 5.28 10.23
CA TYR A 453 10.45 5.73 11.49
C TYR A 453 11.42 6.45 12.42
N ILE A 454 10.80 7.24 13.30
CA ILE A 454 11.42 7.82 14.50
C ILE A 454 10.60 7.33 15.70
N LEU A 455 11.22 6.62 16.62
CA LEU A 455 10.55 6.05 17.79
C LEU A 455 10.84 6.89 19.04
N LEU A 456 9.77 7.35 19.67
CA LEU A 456 9.79 8.00 20.97
C LEU A 456 9.34 7.00 22.03
N ASP A 457 10.05 6.92 23.15
CA ASP A 457 9.67 6.05 24.27
C ASP A 457 9.00 6.87 25.37
N ARG A 458 7.84 6.41 25.84
CA ARG A 458 7.16 7.00 26.99
C ARG A 458 8.00 6.98 28.26
N ASN A 459 8.88 5.99 28.42
CA ASN A 459 9.79 5.88 29.56
C ASN A 459 10.80 7.03 29.61
N GLN A 460 11.00 7.75 28.50
CA GLN A 460 11.84 8.95 28.41
C GLN A 460 11.08 10.24 28.78
N GLY A 461 9.91 10.13 29.42
CA GLY A 461 9.09 11.29 29.81
C GLY A 461 8.19 11.81 28.69
N VAL A 462 8.17 11.16 27.53
CA VAL A 462 7.32 11.55 26.39
C VAL A 462 5.90 11.07 26.60
N SER A 463 4.95 12.00 26.67
CA SER A 463 3.53 11.66 26.82
C SER A 463 2.69 12.22 25.68
N TRP A 464 1.53 11.61 25.44
CA TRP A 464 0.56 12.10 24.47
C TRP A 464 0.19 13.57 24.70
N GLN A 465 -0.01 13.96 25.97
CA GLN A 465 -0.34 15.34 26.36
C GLN A 465 0.79 16.32 26.05
N LEU A 466 2.03 15.91 26.32
CA LEU A 466 3.22 16.70 25.99
C LEU A 466 3.29 16.97 24.48
N ILE A 467 3.15 15.91 23.68
CA ILE A 467 3.23 16.02 22.22
C ILE A 467 2.11 16.90 21.68
N GLN A 468 0.87 16.74 22.17
CA GLN A 468 -0.25 17.61 21.80
C GLN A 468 0.02 19.08 22.13
N ARG A 469 0.60 19.38 23.30
CA ARG A 469 0.97 20.75 23.67
C ARG A 469 2.03 21.32 22.73
N ILE A 470 3.04 20.54 22.36
CA ILE A 470 4.08 20.96 21.42
C ILE A 470 3.48 21.26 20.04
N ILE A 471 2.65 20.36 19.52
CA ILE A 471 1.95 20.53 18.23
C ILE A 471 1.14 21.84 18.21
N GLN A 472 0.48 22.21 19.31
CA GLN A 472 -0.29 23.46 19.42
C GLN A 472 0.59 24.73 19.38
N THR A 473 1.86 24.63 19.76
CA THR A 473 2.80 25.76 19.75
C THR A 473 3.56 25.93 18.44
N LEU A 474 3.60 24.89 17.60
CA LEU A 474 4.35 24.89 16.35
C LEU A 474 3.55 25.52 15.20
N PRO A 475 4.21 26.27 14.30
CA PRO A 475 3.57 26.78 13.10
C PRO A 475 3.23 25.62 12.16
N GLN A 476 1.98 25.62 11.66
CA GLN A 476 1.47 24.66 10.69
C GLN A 476 1.82 25.08 9.25
N PRO A 477 2.05 24.14 8.31
CA PRO A 477 2.11 22.68 8.49
C PRO A 477 3.42 22.22 9.15
N ILE A 478 3.34 21.15 9.95
CA ILE A 478 4.45 20.60 10.72
C ILE A 478 5.13 19.44 9.98
N SER A 479 6.46 19.49 9.85
CA SER A 479 7.27 18.37 9.35
C SER A 479 7.69 17.42 10.46
N ALA A 480 7.97 16.15 10.11
CA ALA A 480 8.41 15.15 11.06
C ALA A 480 9.69 15.59 11.80
N SER A 481 10.66 16.17 11.09
CA SER A 481 11.89 16.71 11.69
C SER A 481 11.60 17.79 12.72
N LYS A 482 10.80 18.81 12.38
CA LYS A 482 10.47 19.92 13.29
C LYS A 482 9.76 19.45 14.55
N LEU A 483 8.83 18.49 14.42
CA LEU A 483 8.13 17.93 15.58
C LEU A 483 9.09 17.13 16.47
N HIS A 484 9.93 16.29 15.87
CA HIS A 484 10.94 15.54 16.60
C HIS A 484 11.90 16.48 17.37
N ASP A 485 12.44 17.51 16.70
CA ASP A 485 13.37 18.46 17.30
C ASP A 485 12.71 19.22 18.47
N ALA A 486 11.47 19.66 18.32
CA ALA A 486 10.73 20.33 19.38
C ALA A 486 10.47 19.42 20.60
N ILE A 487 10.21 18.12 20.36
CA ILE A 487 10.06 17.12 21.41
C ILE A 487 11.41 16.91 22.14
N GLN A 488 12.51 16.76 21.40
CA GLN A 488 13.85 16.57 21.99
C GLN A 488 14.30 17.76 22.84
N ILE A 489 14.01 18.99 22.40
CA ILE A 489 14.29 20.20 23.18
C ILE A 489 13.57 20.14 24.53
N HIS A 490 12.31 19.69 24.56
CA HIS A 490 11.53 19.61 25.78
C HIS A 490 11.95 18.46 26.70
N ILE A 491 12.47 17.35 26.17
CA ILE A 491 12.98 16.23 26.98
C ILE A 491 14.35 16.57 27.59
N SER A 492 15.15 17.36 26.87
CA SER A 492 16.51 17.76 27.28
C SER A 492 16.53 18.98 28.22
N SER A 493 15.38 19.63 28.42
CA SER A 493 15.17 20.76 29.34
C SER A 493 14.63 20.25 30.67
#